data_AF-A0A1Z4BMK6-F1
#
_entry.id   AF-A0A1Z4BMK6-F1
#
_cell.length_a   1.000
_cell.length_b   1.000
_cell.length_c   1.000
_cell.angle_alpha   90.00
_cell.angle_beta   90.00
_cell.angle_gamma   90.00
#
_symmetry.space_group_name_H-M   'P 1'
#
loop_
_entity.id
_entity.type
_entity.pdbx_description
1 polymer ?
#
loop_
_entity_poly.entity_id
_entity_poly.type
_entity_poly.pdbx_seq_one_letter_code
_entity_poly.pdbx_strand_id
1 'polypeptide(L)'
;MKKPNIFLAILTGIGFIVLSIICGLGSSLSLRIIDVLLLFTPIIFVLGLLCYYSFYYKSVKKIFWVSVCLTVLTMLYTYHKDEIEESYTVWQSQQFLPKNLKNYPELSSKELTQGKKTITPLYERGGYSLKKKFFNDQYQLVTLYNKSNTSFYFFKFDTSGKIIDSLPLNTAEKQKREFHIKDKYIIDTYTLSYSTWAIDGNPEFRPMKAIEGTDFWKENDVRTYISKNHLPTPTCYKIGVRNIEWRPDNQKYYTTFNYESIVVFIQDGMPHYICSTNYIYSFQNTLFDRTSIFPLFMKLGADDFYYSDFQSTYTRRKILPQYFLIEETLDKGGEGKLFMQLRLNNASISFKVDTYTLTSEGVALKTPTYYLTKGNEELEKFEKVDLYSNKLLQYQLLSIKGRLYMVK
;
A
#
# COMPACT_ATOMS: atom_id res chain seq x y z
N MET A 1 41.20 52.42 35.96
CA MET A 1 40.48 51.79 34.83
C MET A 1 39.28 52.66 34.49
N LYS A 2 39.07 53.03 33.21
CA LYS A 2 37.87 53.78 32.76
C LYS A 2 36.63 52.91 33.01
N LYS A 3 35.56 53.49 33.55
CA LYS A 3 34.28 52.78 33.70
C LYS A 3 33.73 52.45 32.29
N PRO A 4 33.21 51.24 32.07
CA PRO A 4 32.60 50.87 30.80
C PRO A 4 31.37 51.75 30.51
N ASN A 5 31.23 52.21 29.26
CA ASN A 5 30.10 53.00 28.82
C ASN A 5 28.98 52.07 28.34
N ILE A 6 27.85 52.08 29.05
CA ILE A 6 26.69 51.24 28.76
C ILE A 6 26.14 51.49 27.34
N PHE A 7 26.15 52.75 26.89
CA PHE A 7 25.69 53.09 25.53
C PHE A 7 26.56 52.43 24.45
N LEU A 8 27.87 52.43 24.64
CA LEU A 8 28.82 51.81 23.71
C LEU A 8 28.73 50.28 23.76
N ALA A 9 28.44 49.70 24.93
CA ALA A 9 28.17 48.28 25.08
C ALA A 9 26.94 47.86 24.26
N ILE A 10 25.82 48.59 24.40
CA ILE A 10 24.58 48.34 23.66
C ILE A 10 24.83 48.45 22.15
N LEU A 11 25.57 49.46 21.70
CA LEU A 11 25.93 49.61 20.29
C LEU A 11 26.75 48.42 19.77
N THR A 12 27.66 47.88 20.60
CA THR A 12 28.44 46.68 20.28
C THR A 12 27.53 45.44 20.16
N GLY A 13 26.54 45.31 21.05
CA GLY A 13 25.49 44.29 20.95
C GLY A 13 24.70 44.36 19.65
N ILE A 14 24.24 45.55 19.26
CA ILE A 14 23.54 45.78 17.99
C ILE A 14 24.45 45.46 16.80
N GLY A 15 25.71 45.86 16.85
CA GLY A 15 26.69 45.56 15.80
C GLY A 15 26.89 44.06 15.58
N PHE A 16 26.87 43.26 16.63
CA PHE A 16 26.93 41.79 16.54
C PHE A 16 25.69 41.20 15.85
N ILE A 17 24.49 41.73 16.14
CA ILE A 17 23.25 41.31 15.45
C ILE A 17 23.39 41.60 13.94
N VAL A 18 23.76 42.83 13.57
CA VAL A 18 23.91 43.23 12.17
C VAL A 18 24.96 42.36 11.46
N LEU A 19 26.11 42.12 12.10
CA LEU A 19 27.15 41.26 11.56
C LEU A 19 26.65 39.82 11.34
N SER A 20 25.89 39.26 12.30
CA SER A 20 25.33 37.91 12.17
C SER A 20 24.32 37.79 11.02
N ILE A 21 23.51 38.82 10.80
CA ILE A 21 22.57 38.90 9.68
C ILE A 21 23.32 38.96 8.34
N ILE A 22 24.36 39.80 8.24
CA ILE A 22 25.19 39.90 7.02
C ILE A 22 25.88 38.57 6.72
N CYS A 23 26.49 37.94 7.72
CA CYS A 23 27.13 36.63 7.56
C CYS A 23 26.13 35.53 7.15
N GLY A 24 24.91 35.57 7.68
CA GLY A 24 23.84 34.63 7.32
C GLY A 24 23.24 34.84 5.93
N LEU A 25 23.14 36.10 5.48
CA LEU A 25 22.60 36.47 4.16
C LEU A 25 23.56 36.15 3.00
N GLY A 26 24.86 36.01 3.27
CA GLY A 26 25.88 35.70 2.26
C GLY A 26 25.85 34.24 1.76
N SER A 27 25.21 33.34 2.49
CA SER A 27 24.95 31.96 2.08
C SER A 27 23.57 31.86 1.43
N SER A 28 23.46 31.12 0.31
CA SER A 28 22.20 30.88 -0.41
C SER A 28 21.03 30.64 0.54
N LEU A 29 20.01 31.52 0.50
CA LEU A 29 18.89 31.56 1.43
C LEU A 29 18.17 30.21 1.55
N SER A 30 18.40 29.51 2.65
CA SER A 30 17.45 28.54 3.18
C SER A 30 16.62 29.26 4.26
N LEU A 31 15.30 29.13 4.21
CA LEU A 31 14.39 29.65 5.25
C LEU A 31 14.83 29.19 6.66
N ARG A 32 15.43 28.00 6.75
CA ARG A 32 15.96 27.40 7.98
C ARG A 32 17.11 28.22 8.59
N ILE A 33 17.95 28.86 7.77
CA ILE A 33 19.05 29.72 8.25
C ILE A 33 18.48 31.00 8.90
N ILE A 34 17.42 31.55 8.31
CA ILE A 34 16.76 32.76 8.84
C ILE A 34 16.10 32.46 10.19
N ASP A 35 15.38 31.34 10.29
CA ASP A 35 14.72 30.93 11.55
C ASP A 35 15.72 30.71 12.68
N VAL A 36 16.85 30.05 12.41
CA VAL A 36 17.93 29.88 13.39
C VAL A 36 18.52 31.24 13.81
N LEU A 37 18.86 32.12 12.87
CA LEU A 37 19.42 33.44 13.21
C LEU A 37 18.45 34.29 14.06
N LEU A 38 17.15 34.24 13.74
CA LEU A 38 16.12 34.96 14.48
C LEU A 38 15.97 34.42 15.91
N LEU A 39 15.98 33.09 16.08
CA LEU A 39 15.93 32.44 17.40
C LEU A 39 17.10 32.85 18.31
N PHE A 40 18.31 32.99 17.74
CA PHE A 40 19.53 33.29 18.49
C PHE A 40 19.85 34.79 18.63
N THR A 41 19.06 35.68 18.04
CA THR A 41 19.25 37.15 18.12
C THR A 41 19.48 37.69 19.55
N PRO A 42 18.71 37.32 20.59
CA PRO A 42 18.98 37.81 21.95
C PRO A 42 20.31 37.31 22.52
N ILE A 43 20.74 36.09 22.16
CA ILE A 43 22.02 35.52 22.60
C ILE A 43 23.19 36.24 21.91
N ILE A 44 23.06 36.53 20.62
CA ILE A 44 24.06 37.28 19.84
C ILE A 44 24.24 38.70 20.39
N PHE A 45 23.14 39.36 20.78
CA PHE A 45 23.19 40.66 21.46
C PHE A 45 23.98 40.61 22.76
N VAL A 46 23.71 39.61 23.61
CA VAL A 46 24.41 39.38 24.88
C VAL A 46 25.89 39.07 24.65
N LEU A 47 26.24 38.31 23.60
CA LEU A 47 27.63 38.08 23.22
C LEU A 47 28.34 39.38 22.83
N GLY A 48 27.69 40.29 22.11
CA GLY A 48 28.25 41.60 21.80
C GLY A 48 28.48 42.47 23.05
N LEU A 49 27.58 42.42 24.03
CA LEU A 49 27.79 43.04 25.34
C LEU A 49 29.01 42.42 26.06
N LEU A 50 29.09 41.10 26.13
CA LEU A 50 30.20 40.38 26.76
C LEU A 50 31.54 40.67 26.06
N CYS A 51 31.54 40.79 24.73
CA CYS A 51 32.70 41.19 23.94
C CYS A 51 33.20 42.57 24.40
N TYR A 52 32.31 43.57 24.50
CA TYR A 52 32.67 44.90 24.98
C TYR A 52 33.26 44.87 26.40
N TYR A 53 32.59 44.20 27.34
CA TYR A 53 33.06 44.11 28.73
C TYR A 53 34.33 43.28 28.90
N SER A 54 34.65 42.39 27.95
CA SER A 54 35.88 41.57 27.98
C SER A 54 37.17 42.39 27.90
N PHE A 55 37.12 43.60 27.31
CA PHE A 55 38.25 44.52 27.26
C PHE A 55 38.56 45.17 28.62
N TYR A 56 37.58 45.18 29.54
CA TYR A 56 37.71 45.81 30.85
C TYR A 56 37.94 44.81 31.98
N TYR A 57 37.44 43.57 31.84
CA TYR A 57 37.47 42.56 32.90
C TYR A 57 38.02 41.21 32.43
N LYS A 58 39.13 40.76 33.04
CA LYS A 58 39.80 39.49 32.71
C LYS A 58 38.90 38.26 32.89
N SER A 59 38.00 38.28 33.88
CA SER A 59 37.03 37.20 34.10
C SER A 59 35.97 37.13 33.01
N VAL A 60 35.50 38.29 32.51
CA VAL A 60 34.49 38.36 31.44
C VAL A 60 35.06 37.84 30.11
N LYS A 61 36.35 38.03 29.85
CA LYS A 61 37.01 37.45 28.67
C LYS A 61 36.91 35.92 28.63
N LYS A 62 37.04 35.23 29.78
CA LYS A 62 36.86 33.77 29.84
C LYS A 62 35.40 33.40 29.57
N ILE A 63 34.46 34.11 30.20
CA ILE A 63 33.01 33.87 30.03
C ILE A 63 32.58 34.08 28.58
N PHE A 64 33.09 35.12 27.92
CA PHE A 64 32.81 35.40 26.50
C PHE A 64 33.20 34.21 25.62
N TRP A 65 34.45 33.72 25.72
CA TRP A 65 34.90 32.60 24.89
C TRP A 65 34.11 31.31 25.15
N VAL A 66 33.77 31.01 26.40
CA VAL A 66 32.90 29.87 26.74
C VAL A 66 31.50 30.04 26.14
N SER A 67 30.93 31.24 26.24
CA SER A 67 29.58 31.55 25.71
C SER A 67 29.54 31.49 24.19
N VAL A 68 30.58 31.97 23.50
CA VAL A 68 30.72 31.86 22.04
C VAL A 68 30.76 30.39 21.64
N CYS A 69 31.59 29.57 22.30
CA CYS A 69 31.69 28.14 22.01
C CYS A 69 30.34 27.42 22.19
N LEU A 70 29.64 27.67 23.29
CA LEU A 70 28.32 27.08 23.55
C LEU A 70 27.27 27.53 22.53
N THR A 71 27.29 28.81 22.15
CA THR A 71 26.35 29.36 21.15
C THR A 71 26.57 28.73 19.78
N VAL A 72 27.83 28.60 19.35
CA VAL A 72 28.17 27.93 18.07
C VAL A 72 27.74 26.47 18.08
N LEU A 73 28.02 25.73 19.17
CA LEU A 73 27.58 24.34 19.31
C LEU A 73 26.06 24.21 19.26
N THR A 74 25.34 25.11 19.93
CA THR A 74 23.87 25.09 19.95
C THR A 74 23.29 25.46 18.59
N MET A 75 23.86 26.45 17.89
CA MET A 75 23.46 26.79 16.52
C MET A 75 23.69 25.62 15.56
N LEU A 76 24.85 24.97 15.63
CA LEU A 76 25.15 23.78 14.81
C LEU A 76 24.17 22.64 15.10
N TYR A 77 23.88 22.38 16.39
CA TYR A 77 22.87 21.40 16.78
C TYR A 77 21.49 21.76 16.24
N THR A 78 21.03 23.01 16.40
CA THR A 78 19.71 23.43 15.90
C THR A 78 19.62 23.37 14.38
N TYR A 79 20.70 23.70 13.67
CA TYR A 79 20.76 23.65 12.22
C TYR A 79 20.72 22.23 11.67
N HIS A 80 21.50 21.31 12.26
CA HIS A 80 21.54 19.90 11.89
C HIS A 80 20.57 19.04 12.71
N LYS A 81 19.62 19.65 13.44
CA LYS A 81 18.80 18.95 14.44
C LYS A 81 18.10 17.75 13.82
N ASP A 82 17.41 17.96 12.69
CA ASP A 82 16.65 16.90 12.03
C ASP A 82 17.59 15.79 11.56
N GLU A 83 18.70 16.11 10.86
CA GLU A 83 19.69 15.11 10.41
C GLU A 83 20.29 14.30 11.57
N ILE A 84 20.53 14.95 12.72
CA ILE A 84 21.05 14.31 13.93
C ILE A 84 19.98 13.40 14.55
N GLU A 85 18.73 13.87 14.65
CA GLU A 85 17.61 13.08 15.19
C GLU A 85 17.32 11.85 14.30
N GLU A 86 17.36 12.02 12.98
CA GLU A 86 17.22 10.94 12.00
C GLU A 86 18.33 9.90 12.15
N SER A 87 19.59 10.36 12.13
CA SER A 87 20.77 9.50 12.29
C SER A 87 20.77 8.77 13.63
N TYR A 88 20.36 9.46 14.71
CA TYR A 88 20.26 8.89 16.04
C TYR A 88 19.18 7.80 16.08
N THR A 89 18.03 8.03 15.46
CA THR A 89 16.92 7.06 15.42
C THR A 89 17.32 5.78 14.68
N VAL A 90 17.97 5.90 13.53
CA VAL A 90 18.51 4.76 12.77
C VAL A 90 19.57 4.02 13.59
N TRP A 91 20.53 4.75 14.16
CA TRP A 91 21.57 4.17 15.01
C TRP A 91 20.99 3.42 16.21
N GLN A 92 20.03 4.03 16.91
CA GLN A 92 19.36 3.46 18.07
C GLN A 92 18.67 2.13 17.69
N SER A 93 17.86 2.15 16.64
CA SER A 93 17.18 0.99 16.08
C SER A 93 18.14 -0.16 15.75
N GLN A 94 19.31 0.14 15.18
CA GLN A 94 20.33 -0.86 14.88
C GLN A 94 21.03 -1.42 16.13
N GLN A 95 21.32 -0.57 17.12
CA GLN A 95 21.97 -0.98 18.37
C GLN A 95 21.08 -1.89 19.22
N PHE A 96 19.78 -1.60 19.28
CA PHE A 96 18.83 -2.36 20.09
C PHE A 96 18.30 -3.62 19.40
N LEU A 97 18.66 -3.87 18.13
CA LEU A 97 18.27 -5.08 17.40
C LEU A 97 18.72 -6.36 18.14
N PRO A 98 17.79 -7.17 18.66
CA PRO A 98 18.13 -8.39 19.40
C PRO A 98 18.95 -9.38 18.56
N LYS A 99 20.00 -9.95 19.16
CA LYS A 99 20.95 -10.84 18.47
C LYS A 99 20.29 -12.06 17.84
N ASN A 100 19.26 -12.61 18.47
CA ASN A 100 18.49 -13.76 17.98
C ASN A 100 17.71 -13.44 16.69
N LEU A 101 17.32 -12.19 16.47
CA LEU A 101 16.54 -11.77 15.30
C LEU A 101 17.42 -11.54 14.06
N LYS A 102 18.72 -11.23 14.24
CA LYS A 102 19.65 -10.94 13.13
C LYS A 102 19.67 -12.04 12.06
N ASN A 103 19.50 -13.29 12.49
CA ASN A 103 19.53 -14.48 11.64
C ASN A 103 18.17 -14.83 11.01
N TYR A 104 17.14 -14.01 11.21
CA TYR A 104 15.86 -14.24 10.55
C TYR A 104 16.04 -14.14 9.03
N PRO A 105 15.56 -15.14 8.28
CA PRO A 105 15.65 -15.11 6.83
C PRO A 105 14.74 -14.03 6.25
N GLU A 106 15.18 -13.45 5.13
CA GLU A 106 14.40 -12.46 4.39
C GLU A 106 13.24 -13.14 3.65
N LEU A 107 12.04 -12.62 3.83
CA LEU A 107 10.89 -13.04 3.04
C LEU A 107 10.97 -12.40 1.66
N SER A 108 11.37 -13.19 0.68
CA SER A 108 11.66 -12.74 -0.68
C SER A 108 10.71 -13.37 -1.71
N SER A 109 11.08 -13.30 -2.99
CA SER A 109 10.42 -14.01 -4.10
C SER A 109 10.76 -15.50 -4.15
N LYS A 110 11.57 -16.01 -3.20
CA LYS A 110 11.86 -17.44 -3.06
C LYS A 110 11.06 -18.05 -1.91
N GLU A 111 10.80 -19.35 -2.02
CA GLU A 111 10.20 -20.11 -0.95
C GLU A 111 11.09 -20.09 0.30
N LEU A 112 10.47 -19.85 1.45
CA LEU A 112 11.11 -19.96 2.74
C LEU A 112 10.64 -21.23 3.45
N THR A 113 11.57 -22.11 3.78
CA THR A 113 11.29 -23.38 4.46
C THR A 113 12.01 -23.43 5.80
N GLN A 114 11.27 -23.70 6.87
CA GLN A 114 11.80 -23.92 8.22
C GLN A 114 11.16 -25.17 8.82
N GLY A 115 11.96 -26.22 9.00
CA GLY A 115 11.45 -27.53 9.39
C GLY A 115 10.46 -28.06 8.36
N LYS A 116 9.23 -28.38 8.79
CA LYS A 116 8.13 -28.85 7.92
C LYS A 116 7.21 -27.72 7.45
N LYS A 117 7.56 -26.45 7.72
CA LYS A 117 6.73 -25.28 7.43
C LYS A 117 7.31 -24.50 6.25
N THR A 118 6.43 -24.03 5.38
CA THR A 118 6.83 -23.30 4.17
C THR A 118 6.01 -22.02 4.00
N ILE A 119 6.67 -20.97 3.52
CA ILE A 119 6.04 -19.76 2.98
C ILE A 119 6.43 -19.70 1.50
N THR A 120 5.48 -20.02 0.63
CA THR A 120 5.66 -20.04 -0.82
C THR A 120 5.06 -18.76 -1.42
N PRO A 121 5.85 -17.94 -2.14
CA PRO A 121 5.34 -16.73 -2.77
C PRO A 121 4.34 -17.06 -3.87
N LEU A 122 3.20 -16.36 -3.84
CA LEU A 122 2.19 -16.36 -4.91
C LEU A 122 2.20 -15.05 -5.69
N TYR A 123 2.88 -14.00 -5.23
CA TYR A 123 2.88 -12.71 -5.92
C TYR A 123 3.70 -12.72 -7.21
N GLU A 124 4.88 -13.36 -7.17
CA GLU A 124 5.79 -13.48 -8.31
C GLU A 124 6.14 -14.94 -8.55
N ARG A 125 5.79 -15.47 -9.73
CA ARG A 125 6.11 -16.84 -10.11
C ARG A 125 6.79 -16.84 -11.47
N GLY A 126 8.10 -17.10 -11.51
CA GLY A 126 8.86 -17.15 -12.77
C GLY A 126 8.85 -15.83 -13.57
N GLY A 127 8.83 -14.69 -12.88
CA GLY A 127 8.74 -13.35 -13.48
C GLY A 127 7.32 -12.91 -13.88
N TYR A 128 6.29 -13.69 -13.55
CA TYR A 128 4.90 -13.26 -13.70
C TYR A 128 4.39 -12.61 -12.41
N SER A 129 3.67 -11.50 -12.54
CA SER A 129 3.00 -10.79 -11.44
C SER A 129 1.56 -11.26 -11.27
N LEU A 130 1.11 -11.42 -10.03
CA LEU A 130 -0.28 -11.75 -9.70
C LEU A 130 -1.20 -10.56 -9.99
N LYS A 131 -2.24 -10.77 -10.80
CA LYS A 131 -3.25 -9.75 -11.15
C LYS A 131 -4.59 -9.97 -10.49
N LYS A 132 -5.08 -11.20 -10.45
CA LYS A 132 -6.38 -11.54 -9.85
C LYS A 132 -6.28 -12.84 -9.08
N LYS A 133 -7.12 -12.98 -8.06
CA LYS A 133 -7.20 -14.15 -7.17
C LYS A 133 -8.64 -14.34 -6.69
N PHE A 134 -9.15 -15.57 -6.70
CA PHE A 134 -10.49 -15.93 -6.20
C PHE A 134 -10.55 -17.44 -5.90
N PHE A 135 -11.63 -17.91 -5.28
CA PHE A 135 -11.88 -19.34 -5.09
C PHE A 135 -13.10 -19.82 -5.90
N ASN A 136 -13.05 -21.05 -6.40
CA ASN A 136 -14.19 -21.72 -7.06
C ASN A 136 -15.00 -22.59 -6.09
N ASP A 137 -16.13 -23.14 -6.55
CA ASP A 137 -17.08 -23.94 -5.74
C ASP A 137 -16.46 -25.19 -5.12
N GLN A 138 -15.39 -25.69 -5.72
CA GLN A 138 -14.60 -26.80 -5.22
C GLN A 138 -13.52 -26.36 -4.22
N TYR A 139 -13.58 -25.12 -3.74
CA TYR A 139 -12.63 -24.51 -2.81
C TYR A 139 -11.19 -24.45 -3.33
N GLN A 140 -11.03 -24.44 -4.65
CA GLN A 140 -9.74 -24.32 -5.31
C GLN A 140 -9.39 -22.84 -5.50
N LEU A 141 -8.17 -22.45 -5.14
CA LEU A 141 -7.68 -21.09 -5.37
C LEU A 141 -7.34 -20.95 -6.86
N VAL A 142 -7.95 -19.96 -7.50
CA VAL A 142 -7.68 -19.57 -8.88
C VAL A 142 -6.94 -18.25 -8.91
N THR A 143 -5.81 -18.21 -9.61
CA THR A 143 -4.96 -17.03 -9.72
C THR A 143 -4.68 -16.69 -11.18
N LEU A 144 -4.74 -15.41 -11.54
CA LEU A 144 -4.29 -14.88 -12.82
C LEU A 144 -2.93 -14.21 -12.65
N TYR A 145 -1.96 -14.69 -13.40
CA TYR A 145 -0.62 -14.15 -13.51
C TYR A 145 -0.41 -13.49 -14.87
N ASN A 146 0.37 -12.40 -14.93
CA ASN A 146 0.82 -11.81 -16.17
C ASN A 146 2.33 -11.49 -16.15
N LYS A 147 3.05 -11.80 -17.22
CA LYS A 147 4.48 -11.44 -17.36
C LYS A 147 4.67 -10.20 -18.22
N SER A 148 3.81 -10.03 -19.20
CA SER A 148 3.75 -8.91 -20.14
C SER A 148 2.29 -8.60 -20.44
N ASN A 149 2.05 -7.66 -21.35
CA ASN A 149 0.71 -7.42 -21.90
C ASN A 149 0.21 -8.58 -22.80
N THR A 150 1.03 -9.60 -23.04
CA THR A 150 0.76 -10.66 -24.03
C THR A 150 0.89 -12.08 -23.48
N SER A 151 1.33 -12.25 -22.24
CA SER A 151 1.52 -13.57 -21.62
C SER A 151 0.81 -13.65 -20.28
N PHE A 152 -0.30 -14.37 -20.27
CA PHE A 152 -1.17 -14.56 -19.12
C PHE A 152 -1.27 -16.04 -18.77
N TYR A 153 -1.29 -16.35 -17.48
CA TYR A 153 -1.42 -17.72 -16.99
C TYR A 153 -2.42 -17.77 -15.85
N PHE A 154 -3.43 -18.62 -15.99
CA PHE A 154 -4.23 -19.02 -14.85
C PHE A 154 -3.67 -20.29 -14.21
N PHE A 155 -3.68 -20.35 -12.89
CA PHE A 155 -3.42 -21.58 -12.12
C PHE A 155 -4.59 -21.87 -11.20
N LYS A 156 -4.88 -23.17 -11.06
CA LYS A 156 -5.80 -23.73 -10.08
C LYS A 156 -5.00 -24.49 -9.03
N PHE A 157 -5.21 -24.15 -7.76
CA PHE A 157 -4.63 -24.83 -6.61
C PHE A 157 -5.72 -25.56 -5.84
N ASP A 158 -5.49 -26.82 -5.50
CA ASP A 158 -6.39 -27.56 -4.62
C ASP A 158 -6.37 -27.04 -3.18
N THR A 159 -7.19 -27.63 -2.31
CA THR A 159 -7.26 -27.29 -0.88
C THR A 159 -5.98 -27.64 -0.11
N SER A 160 -5.09 -28.45 -0.68
CA SER A 160 -3.74 -28.70 -0.16
C SER A 160 -2.74 -27.63 -0.60
N GLY A 161 -3.11 -26.77 -1.55
CA GLY A 161 -2.27 -25.74 -2.14
C GLY A 161 -1.32 -26.29 -3.20
N LYS A 162 -1.65 -27.40 -3.86
CA LYS A 162 -0.90 -27.95 -5.00
C LYS A 162 -1.55 -27.48 -6.29
N ILE A 163 -0.76 -27.14 -7.31
CA ILE A 163 -1.30 -26.87 -8.65
C ILE A 163 -1.88 -28.16 -9.20
N ILE A 164 -3.14 -28.09 -9.61
CA ILE A 164 -3.86 -29.20 -10.24
C ILE A 164 -4.16 -28.95 -11.72
N ASP A 165 -4.18 -27.68 -12.14
CA ASP A 165 -4.48 -27.32 -13.52
C ASP A 165 -3.92 -25.92 -13.85
N SER A 166 -3.68 -25.66 -15.13
CA SER A 166 -3.18 -24.38 -15.64
C SER A 166 -3.75 -24.06 -17.02
N LEU A 167 -4.06 -22.78 -17.26
CA LEU A 167 -4.55 -22.30 -18.53
C LEU A 167 -3.66 -21.17 -19.05
N PRO A 168 -2.79 -21.45 -20.04
CA PRO A 168 -1.99 -20.44 -20.71
C PRO A 168 -2.84 -19.63 -21.68
N LEU A 169 -2.73 -18.31 -21.64
CA LEU A 169 -3.39 -17.39 -22.54
C LEU A 169 -2.34 -16.43 -23.09
N ASN A 170 -1.66 -16.87 -24.16
CA ASN A 170 -0.68 -16.07 -24.86
C ASN A 170 -1.34 -15.37 -26.06
N THR A 171 -0.95 -14.13 -26.34
CA THR A 171 -1.37 -13.40 -27.54
C THR A 171 -0.18 -13.08 -28.43
N ALA A 172 -0.38 -13.14 -29.75
CA ALA A 172 0.65 -12.82 -30.73
C ALA A 172 0.89 -11.30 -30.88
N GLU A 173 -0.09 -10.47 -30.48
CA GLU A 173 -0.05 -9.02 -30.72
C GLU A 173 0.19 -8.22 -29.43
N LYS A 174 0.81 -7.04 -29.58
CA LYS A 174 1.02 -6.02 -28.53
C LYS A 174 -0.29 -5.39 -28.00
N GLN A 175 -1.45 -6.00 -28.25
CA GLN A 175 -2.74 -5.48 -27.82
C GLN A 175 -3.01 -5.84 -26.35
N LYS A 176 -3.49 -4.85 -25.59
CA LYS A 176 -3.74 -4.98 -24.15
C LYS A 176 -4.99 -5.84 -23.93
N ARG A 177 -4.81 -7.15 -23.75
CA ARG A 177 -5.88 -8.08 -23.37
C ARG A 177 -6.28 -7.85 -21.92
N GLU A 178 -7.58 -7.84 -21.65
CA GLU A 178 -8.13 -7.63 -20.31
C GLU A 178 -9.09 -8.76 -19.95
N PHE A 179 -8.92 -9.30 -18.74
CA PHE A 179 -9.73 -10.39 -18.21
C PHE A 179 -10.54 -9.91 -17.03
N HIS A 180 -11.85 -10.11 -17.06
CA HIS A 180 -12.77 -9.86 -15.94
C HIS A 180 -13.21 -11.18 -15.33
N ILE A 181 -13.57 -11.14 -14.04
CA ILE A 181 -13.98 -12.34 -13.29
C ILE A 181 -15.30 -12.01 -12.62
N LYS A 182 -16.34 -12.77 -12.95
CA LYS A 182 -17.65 -12.72 -12.27
C LYS A 182 -18.05 -14.14 -11.91
N ASP A 183 -18.34 -14.39 -10.64
CA ASP A 183 -18.79 -15.68 -10.11
C ASP A 183 -18.05 -16.88 -10.72
N LYS A 184 -16.72 -16.71 -10.81
CA LYS A 184 -15.73 -17.67 -11.32
C LYS A 184 -15.64 -17.79 -12.85
N TYR A 185 -16.51 -17.15 -13.62
CA TYR A 185 -16.36 -17.08 -15.08
C TYR A 185 -15.21 -16.15 -15.45
N ILE A 186 -14.38 -16.59 -16.39
CA ILE A 186 -13.30 -15.77 -16.95
C ILE A 186 -13.84 -15.12 -18.21
N ILE A 187 -13.95 -13.80 -18.20
CA ILE A 187 -14.50 -13.02 -19.31
C ILE A 187 -13.34 -12.29 -19.99
N ASP A 188 -13.16 -12.56 -21.28
CA ASP A 188 -12.19 -11.89 -22.12
C ASP A 188 -12.92 -10.86 -22.99
N THR A 189 -12.79 -9.60 -22.62
CA THR A 189 -13.42 -8.47 -23.32
C THR A 189 -12.75 -8.17 -24.65
N TYR A 190 -11.50 -8.62 -24.84
CA TYR A 190 -10.74 -8.38 -26.05
C TYR A 190 -11.16 -9.33 -27.18
N THR A 191 -11.15 -10.64 -26.91
CA THR A 191 -11.63 -11.63 -27.90
C THR A 191 -13.14 -11.78 -27.92
N LEU A 192 -13.84 -11.06 -27.03
CA LEU A 192 -15.29 -11.14 -26.85
C LEU A 192 -15.72 -12.58 -26.63
N SER A 193 -15.12 -13.22 -25.63
CA SER A 193 -15.40 -14.60 -25.27
C SER A 193 -15.40 -14.79 -23.75
N TYR A 194 -15.92 -15.92 -23.28
CA TYR A 194 -15.90 -16.27 -21.86
C TYR A 194 -15.58 -17.76 -21.68
N SER A 195 -15.03 -18.11 -20.53
CA SER A 195 -14.64 -19.48 -20.20
C SER A 195 -15.19 -19.92 -18.84
N THR A 196 -15.58 -21.18 -18.78
CA THR A 196 -15.99 -21.91 -17.57
C THR A 196 -14.83 -22.67 -16.93
N TRP A 197 -13.59 -22.52 -17.42
CA TRP A 197 -12.43 -23.29 -16.97
C TRP A 197 -12.24 -23.32 -15.45
N ALA A 198 -12.53 -22.24 -14.74
CA ALA A 198 -12.41 -22.19 -13.29
C ALA A 198 -13.48 -23.00 -12.54
N ILE A 199 -14.54 -23.41 -13.22
CA ILE A 199 -15.68 -24.18 -12.69
C ILE A 199 -15.54 -25.67 -13.04
N ASP A 200 -15.35 -25.98 -14.32
CA ASP A 200 -15.39 -27.35 -14.86
C ASP A 200 -14.06 -27.83 -15.44
N GLY A 201 -13.07 -26.94 -15.57
CA GLY A 201 -11.78 -27.25 -16.19
C GLY A 201 -11.78 -27.24 -17.72
N ASN A 202 -12.88 -26.89 -18.37
CA ASN A 202 -12.92 -26.77 -19.82
C ASN A 202 -12.09 -25.54 -20.29
N PRO A 203 -10.99 -25.72 -21.03
CA PRO A 203 -10.14 -24.62 -21.47
C PRO A 203 -10.76 -23.78 -22.60
N GLU A 204 -11.85 -24.24 -23.22
CA GLU A 204 -12.47 -23.57 -24.35
C GLU A 204 -13.11 -22.23 -23.93
N PHE A 205 -12.86 -21.22 -24.75
CA PHE A 205 -13.54 -19.93 -24.67
C PHE A 205 -14.70 -19.91 -25.65
N ARG A 206 -15.90 -19.70 -25.12
CA ARG A 206 -17.13 -19.57 -25.92
C ARG A 206 -17.27 -18.12 -26.39
N PRO A 207 -17.56 -17.88 -27.68
CA PRO A 207 -17.76 -16.54 -28.18
C PRO A 207 -18.99 -15.89 -27.53
N MET A 208 -18.91 -14.59 -27.29
CA MET A 208 -20.05 -13.77 -26.90
C MET A 208 -20.99 -13.61 -28.10
N LYS A 209 -22.30 -13.55 -27.82
CA LYS A 209 -23.30 -13.26 -28.85
C LYS A 209 -23.49 -11.75 -28.94
N ALA A 210 -23.30 -11.19 -30.13
CA ALA A 210 -23.64 -9.79 -30.39
C ALA A 210 -25.17 -9.65 -30.51
N ILE A 211 -25.73 -8.62 -29.87
CA ILE A 211 -27.13 -8.26 -30.02
C ILE A 211 -27.20 -7.12 -31.04
N GLU A 212 -27.97 -7.31 -32.11
CA GLU A 212 -28.15 -6.31 -33.17
C GLU A 212 -29.21 -5.27 -32.78
N GLY A 213 -29.11 -4.06 -33.34
CA GLY A 213 -30.09 -3.00 -33.13
C GLY A 213 -30.10 -2.42 -31.71
N THR A 214 -28.95 -2.39 -31.04
CA THR A 214 -28.84 -1.94 -29.64
C THR A 214 -28.54 -0.45 -29.46
N ASP A 215 -28.61 0.31 -30.54
CA ASP A 215 -28.35 1.75 -30.52
C ASP A 215 -29.25 2.41 -29.47
N PHE A 216 -28.63 3.13 -28.52
CA PHE A 216 -29.28 3.85 -27.40
C PHE A 216 -29.85 3.01 -26.25
N TRP A 217 -29.49 1.73 -26.13
CA TRP A 217 -29.93 0.93 -24.99
C TRP A 217 -29.47 1.51 -23.65
N LYS A 218 -30.42 1.62 -22.72
CA LYS A 218 -30.22 1.90 -21.28
C LYS A 218 -30.34 0.60 -20.48
N GLU A 219 -30.06 0.67 -19.18
CA GLU A 219 -30.16 -0.49 -18.28
C GLU A 219 -31.52 -1.20 -18.35
N ASN A 220 -32.61 -0.43 -18.35
CA ASN A 220 -33.97 -0.97 -18.43
C ASN A 220 -34.24 -1.71 -19.75
N ASP A 221 -33.65 -1.28 -20.86
CA ASP A 221 -33.81 -1.93 -22.15
C ASP A 221 -33.13 -3.31 -22.13
N VAL A 222 -31.94 -3.39 -21.53
CA VAL A 222 -31.22 -4.66 -21.32
C VAL A 222 -32.03 -5.60 -20.43
N ARG A 223 -32.54 -5.13 -19.29
CA ARG A 223 -33.35 -5.95 -18.37
C ARG A 223 -34.61 -6.46 -19.05
N THR A 224 -35.28 -5.60 -19.83
CA THR A 224 -36.49 -5.96 -20.59
C THR A 224 -36.19 -6.98 -21.68
N TYR A 225 -35.06 -6.83 -22.38
CA TYR A 225 -34.62 -7.78 -23.39
C TYR A 225 -34.33 -9.16 -22.77
N ILE A 226 -33.61 -9.21 -21.65
CA ILE A 226 -33.30 -10.45 -20.94
C ILE A 226 -34.58 -11.16 -20.49
N SER A 227 -35.51 -10.42 -19.87
CA SER A 227 -36.76 -10.99 -19.36
C SER A 227 -37.67 -11.49 -20.48
N LYS A 228 -37.81 -10.72 -21.57
CA LYS A 228 -38.66 -11.08 -22.72
C LYS A 228 -38.14 -12.29 -23.50
N ASN A 229 -36.83 -12.42 -23.66
CA ASN A 229 -36.23 -13.46 -24.50
C ASN A 229 -35.84 -14.73 -23.72
N HIS A 230 -36.03 -14.76 -22.39
CA HIS A 230 -35.69 -15.89 -21.55
C HIS A 230 -34.28 -16.43 -21.82
N LEU A 231 -33.31 -15.52 -21.87
CA LEU A 231 -31.95 -15.86 -22.27
C LEU A 231 -31.34 -16.90 -21.32
N PRO A 232 -30.55 -17.85 -21.86
CA PRO A 232 -29.90 -18.87 -21.03
C PRO A 232 -28.95 -18.22 -20.02
N THR A 233 -28.88 -18.80 -18.84
CA THR A 233 -27.96 -18.39 -17.78
C THR A 233 -27.10 -19.59 -17.39
N PRO A 234 -25.78 -19.42 -17.19
CA PRO A 234 -24.96 -18.22 -17.45
C PRO A 234 -24.76 -17.96 -18.96
N THR A 235 -24.72 -16.70 -19.43
CA THR A 235 -24.29 -16.36 -20.81
C THR A 235 -23.74 -14.93 -20.89
N CYS A 236 -22.75 -14.69 -21.77
CA CYS A 236 -22.26 -13.35 -22.11
C CYS A 236 -22.80 -12.86 -23.46
N TYR A 237 -23.21 -11.60 -23.49
CA TYR A 237 -23.62 -10.87 -24.69
C TYR A 237 -22.78 -9.61 -24.87
N LYS A 238 -22.66 -9.17 -26.12
CA LYS A 238 -22.08 -7.88 -26.49
C LYS A 238 -23.19 -6.97 -26.99
N ILE A 239 -23.23 -5.76 -26.45
CA ILE A 239 -24.20 -4.72 -26.78
C ILE A 239 -23.44 -3.50 -27.29
N GLY A 240 -23.86 -2.94 -28.43
CA GLY A 240 -23.35 -1.65 -28.91
C GLY A 240 -24.14 -0.49 -28.33
N VAL A 241 -23.47 0.54 -27.83
CA VAL A 241 -24.09 1.75 -27.27
C VAL A 241 -23.37 3.00 -27.79
N ARG A 242 -24.04 4.17 -27.81
CA ARG A 242 -23.43 5.44 -28.26
C ARG A 242 -22.66 6.14 -27.16
N ASN A 243 -21.38 6.41 -27.39
CA ASN A 243 -20.44 6.94 -26.40
C ASN A 243 -20.98 8.23 -25.76
N ILE A 244 -20.70 8.43 -24.47
CA ILE A 244 -21.20 9.56 -23.69
C ILE A 244 -20.00 10.40 -23.22
N GLU A 245 -20.02 11.69 -23.53
CA GLU A 245 -18.98 12.64 -23.16
C GLU A 245 -19.50 13.68 -22.17
N TRP A 246 -18.71 13.96 -21.13
CA TRP A 246 -18.96 15.05 -20.20
C TRP A 246 -18.52 16.38 -20.80
N ARG A 247 -19.41 17.37 -20.78
CA ARG A 247 -19.14 18.74 -21.22
C ARG A 247 -19.04 19.68 -20.02
N PRO A 248 -17.83 20.16 -19.65
CA PRO A 248 -17.63 21.01 -18.48
C PRO A 248 -18.33 22.37 -18.56
N ASP A 249 -18.46 22.90 -19.78
CA ASP A 249 -19.15 24.14 -20.13
C ASP A 249 -20.63 24.14 -19.68
N ASN A 250 -21.31 23.01 -19.87
CA ASN A 250 -22.75 22.88 -19.61
C ASN A 250 -23.07 21.98 -18.42
N GLN A 251 -22.05 21.43 -17.74
CA GLN A 251 -22.16 20.42 -16.69
C GLN A 251 -23.16 19.30 -17.04
N LYS A 252 -23.11 18.82 -18.28
CA LYS A 252 -24.02 17.80 -18.81
C LYS A 252 -23.29 16.77 -19.65
N TYR A 253 -23.83 15.56 -19.64
CA TYR A 253 -23.40 14.46 -20.49
C TYR A 253 -24.16 14.47 -21.82
N TYR A 254 -23.46 14.23 -22.93
CA TYR A 254 -24.06 14.17 -24.27
C TYR A 254 -23.63 12.88 -24.99
N THR A 255 -24.54 12.31 -25.79
CA THR A 255 -24.25 11.17 -26.65
C THR A 255 -23.51 11.61 -27.92
N THR A 256 -22.41 10.95 -28.27
CA THR A 256 -21.67 11.18 -29.50
C THR A 256 -22.10 10.22 -30.60
N PHE A 257 -21.53 10.37 -31.80
CA PHE A 257 -21.75 9.47 -32.94
C PHE A 257 -20.87 8.21 -32.90
N ASN A 258 -19.94 8.12 -31.93
CA ASN A 258 -19.07 6.96 -31.77
C ASN A 258 -19.78 5.87 -30.96
N TYR A 259 -19.55 4.60 -31.31
CA TYR A 259 -20.11 3.45 -30.61
C TYR A 259 -19.07 2.83 -29.66
N GLU A 260 -19.49 2.49 -28.45
CA GLU A 260 -18.74 1.64 -27.52
C GLU A 260 -19.43 0.26 -27.42
N SER A 261 -18.65 -0.77 -27.15
CA SER A 261 -19.17 -2.11 -26.86
C SER A 261 -19.22 -2.35 -25.36
N ILE A 262 -20.41 -2.62 -24.83
CA ILE A 262 -20.63 -3.09 -23.47
C ILE A 262 -20.72 -4.61 -23.48
N VAL A 263 -20.03 -5.25 -22.54
CA VAL A 263 -20.22 -6.68 -22.28
C VAL A 263 -21.25 -6.85 -21.17
N VAL A 264 -22.26 -7.68 -21.42
CA VAL A 264 -23.29 -8.04 -20.44
C VAL A 264 -23.17 -9.52 -20.13
N PHE A 265 -22.82 -9.82 -18.88
CA PHE A 265 -22.84 -11.17 -18.36
C PHE A 265 -24.13 -11.41 -17.58
N ILE A 266 -24.89 -12.42 -17.98
CA ILE A 266 -26.17 -12.76 -17.37
C ILE A 266 -25.98 -13.95 -16.47
N GLN A 267 -26.29 -13.78 -15.19
CA GLN A 267 -26.22 -14.83 -14.20
C GLN A 267 -27.46 -14.79 -13.31
N ASP A 268 -28.09 -15.95 -13.10
CA ASP A 268 -29.29 -16.08 -12.26
C ASP A 268 -30.41 -15.10 -12.67
N GLY A 269 -30.53 -14.85 -13.98
CA GLY A 269 -31.48 -13.91 -14.56
C GLY A 269 -31.12 -12.43 -14.42
N MET A 270 -29.96 -12.11 -13.83
CA MET A 270 -29.51 -10.76 -13.56
C MET A 270 -28.35 -10.35 -14.48
N PRO A 271 -28.41 -9.16 -15.12
CA PRO A 271 -27.30 -8.66 -15.91
C PRO A 271 -26.20 -8.03 -15.05
N HIS A 272 -24.96 -8.28 -15.45
CA HIS A 272 -23.74 -7.68 -14.93
C HIS A 272 -22.96 -7.05 -16.08
N TYR A 273 -22.51 -5.81 -15.90
CA TYR A 273 -21.99 -5.00 -17.01
C TYR A 273 -20.48 -4.80 -16.91
N ILE A 274 -19.81 -4.83 -18.06
CA ILE A 274 -18.41 -4.46 -18.24
C ILE A 274 -18.36 -3.36 -19.30
N CYS A 275 -18.05 -2.13 -18.87
CA CYS A 275 -18.07 -0.93 -19.71
C CYS A 275 -17.06 0.11 -19.21
N SER A 276 -16.78 1.13 -20.03
CA SER A 276 -16.00 2.29 -19.59
C SER A 276 -16.69 3.09 -18.47
N THR A 277 -15.91 3.91 -17.77
CA THR A 277 -16.36 4.70 -16.61
C THR A 277 -17.46 5.72 -16.94
N ASN A 278 -17.57 6.16 -18.20
CA ASN A 278 -18.54 7.17 -18.61
C ASN A 278 -20.00 6.64 -18.60
N TYR A 279 -20.19 5.32 -18.65
CA TYR A 279 -21.50 4.67 -18.60
C TYR A 279 -21.92 4.20 -17.20
N ILE A 280 -21.04 4.26 -16.21
CA ILE A 280 -21.36 3.83 -14.84
C ILE A 280 -22.56 4.62 -14.28
N TYR A 281 -22.77 5.86 -14.72
CA TYR A 281 -23.91 6.69 -14.30
C TYR A 281 -25.26 6.26 -14.89
N SER A 282 -25.30 5.58 -16.04
CA SER A 282 -26.55 5.13 -16.69
C SER A 282 -26.90 3.66 -16.42
N PHE A 283 -25.97 2.89 -15.84
CA PHE A 283 -26.15 1.51 -15.37
C PHE A 283 -25.87 1.45 -13.85
N GLN A 284 -26.68 2.15 -13.06
CA GLN A 284 -26.49 2.26 -11.61
C GLN A 284 -26.76 0.91 -10.92
N ASN A 285 -25.88 0.54 -9.97
CA ASN A 285 -25.88 -0.71 -9.15
C ASN A 285 -25.20 -1.96 -9.70
N THR A 286 -24.20 -1.87 -10.59
CA THR A 286 -23.50 -3.07 -11.09
C THR A 286 -21.99 -2.95 -11.13
N LEU A 287 -21.36 -2.52 -10.03
CA LEU A 287 -19.98 -2.95 -9.79
C LEU A 287 -19.99 -4.47 -9.70
N PHE A 288 -18.93 -5.13 -10.17
CA PHE A 288 -18.75 -6.58 -10.06
C PHE A 288 -18.84 -7.00 -8.59
N ASP A 289 -20.05 -7.28 -8.12
CA ASP A 289 -20.25 -7.72 -6.75
C ASP A 289 -19.57 -9.07 -6.59
N ARG A 290 -18.64 -9.09 -5.63
CA ARG A 290 -17.79 -10.21 -5.31
C ARG A 290 -18.62 -11.26 -4.58
N THR A 291 -19.42 -12.05 -5.29
CA THR A 291 -20.05 -13.25 -4.73
C THR A 291 -18.96 -14.30 -4.49
N SER A 292 -18.18 -14.10 -3.44
CA SER A 292 -17.08 -14.98 -3.08
C SER A 292 -17.56 -16.06 -2.14
N ILE A 293 -17.13 -17.29 -2.39
CA ILE A 293 -17.27 -18.44 -1.47
C ILE A 293 -16.58 -18.15 -0.13
N PHE A 294 -15.56 -17.30 -0.18
CA PHE A 294 -14.81 -16.83 0.96
C PHE A 294 -14.86 -15.29 1.01
N PRO A 295 -15.91 -14.70 1.61
CA PRO A 295 -16.04 -13.25 1.75
C PRO A 295 -14.87 -12.58 2.49
N LEU A 296 -14.26 -13.22 3.48
CA LEU A 296 -13.11 -12.64 4.18
C LEU A 296 -11.84 -12.71 3.35
N PHE A 297 -11.71 -13.70 2.46
CA PHE A 297 -10.62 -13.73 1.50
C PHE A 297 -10.62 -12.50 0.58
N MET A 298 -11.79 -11.97 0.23
CA MET A 298 -11.88 -10.73 -0.56
C MET A 298 -11.37 -9.51 0.20
N LYS A 299 -11.27 -9.61 1.53
CA LYS A 299 -10.67 -8.61 2.39
C LYS A 299 -9.13 -8.78 2.50
N LEU A 300 -8.51 -9.78 1.89
CA LEU A 300 -7.09 -10.05 2.05
C LEU A 300 -6.19 -9.09 1.23
N GLY A 301 -5.42 -8.25 1.92
CA GLY A 301 -4.44 -7.33 1.34
C GLY A 301 -5.03 -6.02 0.85
N ALA A 302 -6.26 -5.67 1.25
CA ALA A 302 -6.80 -4.34 0.98
C ALA A 302 -6.56 -3.40 2.17
N ASP A 303 -6.37 -2.12 1.88
CA ASP A 303 -6.09 -1.11 2.89
C ASP A 303 -7.37 -0.38 3.35
N ASP A 304 -8.44 -0.41 2.55
CA ASP A 304 -9.66 0.40 2.71
C ASP A 304 -10.68 -0.17 3.72
N PHE A 305 -10.23 -0.90 4.74
CA PHE A 305 -11.17 -1.49 5.70
C PHE A 305 -11.58 -0.53 6.79
N TYR A 306 -12.89 -0.43 7.00
CA TYR A 306 -13.45 0.15 8.22
C TYR A 306 -13.17 -0.79 9.39
N TYR A 307 -12.28 -0.35 10.29
CA TYR A 307 -11.89 -1.08 11.50
C TYR A 307 -13.08 -1.43 12.43
N SER A 308 -14.24 -0.78 12.25
CA SER A 308 -15.47 -1.07 12.99
C SER A 308 -15.99 -2.50 12.82
N ASP A 309 -15.68 -3.16 11.70
CA ASP A 309 -16.06 -4.56 11.48
C ASP A 309 -15.22 -5.55 12.30
N PHE A 310 -14.07 -5.11 12.83
CA PHE A 310 -13.08 -5.98 13.44
C PHE A 310 -13.13 -5.90 14.96
N GLN A 311 -12.88 -7.04 15.61
CA GLN A 311 -12.54 -7.06 17.03
C GLN A 311 -11.05 -6.73 17.17
N SER A 312 -10.72 -5.64 17.86
CA SER A 312 -9.34 -5.27 18.17
C SER A 312 -8.91 -5.87 19.50
N THR A 313 -7.67 -6.36 19.57
CA THR A 313 -7.07 -6.83 20.82
C THR A 313 -5.56 -6.65 20.79
N TYR A 314 -4.96 -6.46 21.96
CA TYR A 314 -3.51 -6.46 22.14
C TYR A 314 -2.95 -7.89 22.27
N THR A 315 -3.82 -8.90 22.41
CA THR A 315 -3.40 -10.31 22.48
C THR A 315 -3.35 -10.90 21.09
N ARG A 316 -2.15 -11.31 20.66
CA ARG A 316 -1.90 -11.81 19.31
C ARG A 316 -1.99 -13.33 19.22
N ARG A 317 -2.61 -13.84 18.14
CA ARG A 317 -2.82 -15.28 17.92
C ARG A 317 -1.75 -15.87 17.01
N LYS A 318 -1.75 -15.49 15.73
CA LYS A 318 -0.87 -16.07 14.71
C LYS A 318 0.20 -15.09 14.24
N ILE A 319 -0.11 -13.80 14.11
CA ILE A 319 0.87 -12.80 13.66
C ILE A 319 1.60 -12.24 14.88
N LEU A 320 2.90 -12.53 15.01
CA LEU A 320 3.71 -12.12 16.16
C LEU A 320 4.87 -11.21 15.70
N PRO A 321 4.65 -9.89 15.59
CA PRO A 321 5.72 -8.95 15.34
C PRO A 321 6.71 -8.96 16.53
N GLN A 322 8.00 -8.98 16.22
CA GLN A 322 9.08 -9.10 17.21
C GLN A 322 9.87 -7.81 17.36
N TYR A 323 10.16 -7.14 16.25
CA TYR A 323 11.01 -5.95 16.22
C TYR A 323 10.80 -5.19 14.90
N PHE A 324 10.96 -3.87 14.91
CA PHE A 324 10.95 -3.06 13.70
C PHE A 324 12.27 -2.32 13.58
N LEU A 325 13.12 -2.76 12.65
CA LEU A 325 14.36 -2.08 12.34
C LEU A 325 14.07 -0.91 11.41
N ILE A 326 14.28 0.31 11.89
CA ILE A 326 14.32 1.54 11.07
C ILE A 326 15.68 1.63 10.39
N GLU A 327 15.68 1.74 9.06
CA GLU A 327 16.84 1.97 8.21
C GLU A 327 16.83 3.40 7.64
N GLU A 328 15.64 3.98 7.45
CA GLU A 328 15.44 5.36 7.00
C GLU A 328 14.25 5.97 7.76
N THR A 329 14.36 7.22 8.17
CA THR A 329 13.31 7.94 8.91
C THR A 329 12.31 8.60 7.99
N LEU A 330 11.05 8.59 8.41
CA LEU A 330 9.96 9.39 7.86
C LEU A 330 9.42 10.24 9.02
N ASP A 331 8.77 11.38 8.74
CA ASP A 331 8.22 12.34 9.73
C ASP A 331 7.99 11.79 11.16
N LYS A 332 7.13 10.77 11.31
CA LYS A 332 6.80 10.13 12.60
C LYS A 332 7.18 8.66 12.69
N GLY A 333 7.79 8.09 11.66
CA GLY A 333 8.06 6.66 11.55
C GLY A 333 9.30 6.38 10.71
N GLY A 334 9.25 5.37 9.86
CA GLY A 334 10.40 5.02 9.04
C GLY A 334 10.18 3.84 8.13
N GLU A 335 11.08 3.70 7.17
CA GLU A 335 11.24 2.52 6.34
C GLU A 335 12.33 1.62 6.90
N GLY A 336 12.18 0.32 6.69
CA GLY A 336 13.17 -0.67 7.11
C GLY A 336 12.56 -2.06 7.17
N LYS A 337 12.85 -2.84 8.22
CA LYS A 337 12.52 -4.27 8.27
C LYS A 337 11.68 -4.64 9.49
N LEU A 338 10.55 -5.29 9.25
CA LEU A 338 9.72 -5.87 10.30
C LEU A 338 10.10 -7.34 10.49
N PHE A 339 10.54 -7.67 11.70
CA PHE A 339 10.84 -9.03 12.12
C PHE A 339 9.58 -9.66 12.70
N MET A 340 9.19 -10.82 12.18
CA MET A 340 7.95 -11.48 12.55
C MET A 340 8.14 -12.97 12.79
N GLN A 341 7.26 -13.52 13.62
CA GLN A 341 6.98 -14.94 13.68
C GLN A 341 5.51 -15.16 13.33
N LEU A 342 5.25 -16.15 12.47
CA LEU A 342 3.90 -16.66 12.25
C LEU A 342 3.73 -17.96 13.03
N ARG A 343 2.78 -17.98 13.97
CA ARG A 343 2.42 -19.18 14.73
C ARG A 343 1.46 -20.03 13.90
N LEU A 344 1.90 -21.25 13.60
CA LEU A 344 1.18 -22.26 12.82
C LEU A 344 0.98 -23.49 13.71
N ASN A 345 -0.16 -23.56 14.40
CA ASN A 345 -0.49 -24.60 15.37
C ASN A 345 0.62 -24.74 16.44
N ASN A 346 1.41 -25.82 16.39
CA ASN A 346 2.44 -26.16 17.39
C ASN A 346 3.84 -25.67 17.01
N ALA A 347 3.99 -24.89 15.94
CA ALA A 347 5.27 -24.39 15.47
C ALA A 347 5.18 -22.92 15.06
N SER A 348 6.32 -22.29 14.83
CA SER A 348 6.42 -20.93 14.30
C SER A 348 7.41 -20.87 13.14
N ILE A 349 7.12 -20.04 12.15
CA ILE A 349 8.06 -19.68 11.10
C ILE A 349 8.48 -18.22 11.28
N SER A 350 9.79 -17.99 11.33
CA SER A 350 10.40 -16.69 11.62
C SER A 350 10.94 -16.06 10.34
N PHE A 351 10.67 -14.79 10.09
CA PHE A 351 11.20 -14.08 8.92
C PHE A 351 11.24 -12.59 9.16
N LYS A 352 11.99 -11.89 8.30
CA LYS A 352 11.98 -10.42 8.22
C LYS A 352 11.54 -9.99 6.83
N VAL A 353 10.92 -8.82 6.74
CA VAL A 353 10.39 -8.30 5.48
C VAL A 353 10.50 -6.77 5.46
N ASP A 354 10.87 -6.22 4.31
CA ASP A 354 10.90 -4.77 4.11
C ASP A 354 9.50 -4.18 4.27
N THR A 355 9.38 -3.16 5.11
CA THR A 355 8.11 -2.47 5.37
C THR A 355 8.34 -0.99 5.71
N TYR A 356 7.25 -0.25 5.95
CA TYR A 356 7.31 1.09 6.50
C TYR A 356 6.21 1.27 7.54
N THR A 357 6.49 2.09 8.54
CA THR A 357 5.52 2.53 9.55
C THR A 357 5.44 4.05 9.55
N LEU A 358 4.25 4.59 9.85
CA LEU A 358 4.01 6.03 10.01
C LEU A 358 4.08 6.46 11.48
N THR A 359 4.47 5.54 12.37
CA THR A 359 4.55 5.74 13.81
C THR A 359 5.91 5.27 14.32
N SER A 360 6.32 5.71 15.51
CA SER A 360 7.57 5.25 16.10
C SER A 360 7.58 3.75 16.33
N GLU A 361 8.76 3.12 16.32
CA GLU A 361 8.93 1.67 16.52
C GLU A 361 8.14 1.16 17.74
N GLY A 362 8.28 1.85 18.87
CA GLY A 362 7.62 1.48 20.12
C GLY A 362 6.09 1.56 20.07
N VAL A 363 5.52 2.34 19.15
CA VAL A 363 4.08 2.43 18.91
C VAL A 363 3.65 1.37 17.89
N ALA A 364 4.39 1.20 16.80
CA ALA A 364 4.10 0.23 15.75
C ALA A 364 3.91 -1.19 16.32
N LEU A 365 4.82 -1.64 17.19
CA LEU A 365 4.73 -2.96 17.85
C LEU A 365 3.63 -3.07 18.90
N LYS A 366 3.07 -1.95 19.37
CA LYS A 366 1.96 -1.90 20.33
C LYS A 366 0.61 -1.67 19.68
N THR A 367 0.56 -1.52 18.36
CA THR A 367 -0.73 -1.41 17.65
C THR A 367 -1.55 -2.69 17.86
N PRO A 368 -2.87 -2.54 18.08
CA PRO A 368 -3.73 -3.70 18.27
C PRO A 368 -3.78 -4.54 17.00
N THR A 369 -3.98 -5.84 17.18
CA THR A 369 -4.27 -6.76 16.09
C THR A 369 -5.78 -6.89 15.95
N TYR A 370 -6.24 -6.92 14.71
CA TYR A 370 -7.65 -6.94 14.35
C TYR A 370 -8.05 -8.32 13.85
N TYR A 371 -9.21 -8.78 14.30
CA TYR A 371 -9.74 -10.10 13.99
C TYR A 371 -11.13 -10.00 13.38
N LEU A 372 -11.35 -10.79 12.33
CA LEU A 372 -12.65 -10.99 11.74
C LEU A 372 -12.87 -12.48 11.51
N THR A 373 -14.01 -12.99 11.95
CA THR A 373 -14.36 -14.41 11.82
C THR A 373 -15.76 -14.51 11.24
N LYS A 374 -15.91 -15.34 10.21
CA LYS A 374 -17.20 -15.59 9.55
C LYS A 374 -17.29 -17.05 9.17
N GLY A 375 -18.10 -17.81 9.90
CA GLY A 375 -18.25 -19.25 9.69
C GLY A 375 -16.90 -19.99 9.79
N ASN A 376 -16.43 -20.53 8.66
CA ASN A 376 -15.16 -21.27 8.58
C ASN A 376 -13.95 -20.39 8.26
N GLU A 377 -14.14 -19.09 8.03
CA GLU A 377 -13.09 -18.13 7.70
C GLU A 377 -12.65 -17.33 8.92
N GLU A 378 -11.34 -17.07 8.98
CA GLU A 378 -10.74 -16.14 9.92
C GLU A 378 -9.71 -15.26 9.18
N LEU A 379 -9.77 -13.96 9.43
CA LEU A 379 -8.80 -12.97 8.97
C LEU A 379 -8.19 -12.28 10.19
N GLU A 380 -6.87 -12.35 10.31
CA GLU A 380 -6.07 -11.65 11.32
C GLU A 380 -5.25 -10.55 10.64
N LYS A 381 -5.33 -9.31 11.11
CA LYS A 381 -4.66 -8.15 10.52
C LYS A 381 -3.83 -7.41 11.57
N PHE A 382 -2.55 -7.21 11.27
CA PHE A 382 -1.63 -6.37 12.03
C PHE A 382 -0.92 -5.42 11.06
N GLU A 383 -1.20 -4.12 11.17
CA GLU A 383 -0.76 -3.11 10.21
C GLU A 383 -1.00 -3.54 8.75
N LYS A 384 0.07 -3.72 7.96
CA LYS A 384 0.05 -4.13 6.54
C LYS A 384 0.24 -5.64 6.34
N VAL A 385 0.03 -6.41 7.40
CA VAL A 385 0.19 -7.87 7.44
C VAL A 385 -1.17 -8.48 7.71
N ASP A 386 -1.70 -9.17 6.71
CA ASP A 386 -2.99 -9.85 6.79
C ASP A 386 -2.77 -11.36 6.67
N LEU A 387 -3.47 -12.15 7.47
CA LEU A 387 -3.43 -13.61 7.43
C LEU A 387 -4.86 -14.14 7.35
N TYR A 388 -5.18 -14.72 6.20
CA TYR A 388 -6.44 -15.40 5.96
C TYR A 388 -6.29 -16.90 6.19
N SER A 389 -7.27 -17.50 6.86
CA SER A 389 -7.35 -18.94 7.08
C SER A 389 -8.78 -19.45 6.93
N ASN A 390 -8.90 -20.70 6.50
CA ASN A 390 -10.19 -21.38 6.40
C ASN A 390 -10.06 -22.85 6.79
N LYS A 391 -11.04 -23.40 7.49
CA LYS A 391 -11.04 -24.81 7.94
C LYS A 391 -11.02 -25.84 6.79
N LEU A 392 -11.45 -25.45 5.59
CA LEU A 392 -11.47 -26.29 4.39
C LEU A 392 -10.11 -26.32 3.67
N LEU A 393 -9.17 -25.45 4.04
CA LEU A 393 -7.86 -25.34 3.42
C LEU A 393 -6.80 -25.91 4.36
N GLN A 394 -5.83 -26.64 3.80
CA GLN A 394 -4.65 -27.14 4.53
C GLN A 394 -3.51 -26.10 4.55
N TYR A 395 -3.78 -24.89 4.06
CA TYR A 395 -2.84 -23.78 4.01
C TYR A 395 -3.55 -22.48 4.44
N GLN A 396 -2.74 -21.48 4.78
CA GLN A 396 -3.18 -20.11 5.04
C GLN A 396 -2.65 -19.18 3.95
N LEU A 397 -3.30 -18.03 3.77
CA LEU A 397 -2.86 -17.02 2.82
C LEU A 397 -2.40 -15.77 3.58
N LEU A 398 -1.12 -15.47 3.44
CA LEU A 398 -0.46 -14.32 4.05
C LEU A 398 -0.34 -13.21 3.00
N SER A 399 -0.76 -12.00 3.34
CA SER A 399 -0.55 -10.80 2.53
C SER A 399 0.29 -9.80 3.29
N ILE A 400 1.43 -9.40 2.73
CA ILE A 400 2.31 -8.37 3.30
C ILE A 400 2.55 -7.31 2.24
N LYS A 401 2.15 -6.06 2.50
CA LYS A 401 2.25 -4.95 1.51
C LYS A 401 1.67 -5.34 0.14
N GLY A 402 0.52 -6.02 0.14
CA GLY A 402 -0.14 -6.51 -1.08
C GLY A 402 0.51 -7.73 -1.76
N ARG A 403 1.71 -8.16 -1.34
CA ARG A 403 2.33 -9.41 -1.82
C ARG A 403 1.68 -10.60 -1.12
N LEU A 404 1.23 -11.56 -1.91
CA LEU A 404 0.55 -12.75 -1.44
C LEU A 404 1.49 -13.95 -1.33
N TYR A 405 1.32 -14.72 -0.25
CA TYR A 405 2.07 -15.94 0.04
C TYR A 405 1.12 -17.04 0.53
N MET A 406 1.47 -18.28 0.22
CA MET A 406 0.84 -19.49 0.76
C MET A 406 1.68 -20.02 1.92
N VAL A 407 1.05 -20.28 3.06
CA VAL A 407 1.72 -20.74 4.28
C VAL A 407 1.21 -22.14 4.67
N LYS A 408 2.10 -23.12 4.83
CA LYS A 408 1.79 -24.52 5.18
C LYS A 408 2.56 -24.97 6.43
#